data_AF-A0A2M6WMJ6-F1
#
_entry.id   AF-A0A2M6WMJ6-F1
#
_cell.length_a   1.000
_cell.length_b   1.000
_cell.length_c   1.000
_cell.angle_alpha   90.00
_cell.angle_beta   90.00
_cell.angle_gamma   90.00
#
_symmetry.space_group_name_H-M   'P 1'
#
loop_
_entity.id
_entity.type
_entity.pdbx_description
1 polymer ?
#
loop_
_entity_poly.entity_id
_entity_poly.type
_entity_poly.pdbx_seq_one_letter_code
_entity_poly.pdbx_strand_id
1 'polypeptide(L)' 'MKSNTYIIIREIFYILTIALSCFILLEIFFPNIVQAYFSLNFVLILWLISGIVVIVAKLKVKS' A
#
# COMPACT_ATOMS: atom_id res chain seq x y z
N MET A 1 7.08 19.52 -14.29
CA MET A 1 6.40 19.95 -13.05
C MET A 1 5.67 18.73 -12.49
N LYS A 2 6.06 18.18 -11.33
CA LYS A 2 5.34 17.02 -10.75
C LYS A 2 3.93 17.47 -10.39
N SER A 3 2.91 16.82 -10.95
CA SER A 3 1.52 17.11 -10.60
C SER A 3 1.29 16.79 -9.12
N ASN A 4 0.62 17.68 -8.37
CA ASN A 4 0.30 17.46 -6.95
C ASN A 4 -0.38 16.11 -6.71
N THR A 5 -1.18 15.64 -7.67
CA THR A 5 -1.84 14.34 -7.64
C THR A 5 -0.85 13.17 -7.56
N TYR A 6 0.28 13.23 -8.27
CA TYR A 6 1.29 12.19 -8.23
C TYR A 6 1.96 12.10 -6.85
N ILE A 7 2.20 13.24 -6.22
CA ILE A 7 2.77 13.29 -4.87
C ILE A 7 1.80 12.60 -3.89
N ILE A 8 0.52 12.98 -3.91
CA ILE A 8 -0.51 12.40 -3.04
C ILE A 8 -0.61 10.87 -3.24
N ILE A 9 -0.68 10.41 -4.49
CA ILE A 9 -0.77 8.96 -4.81
C ILE A 9 0.45 8.21 -4.26
N ARG A 10 1.65 8.80 -4.36
CA ARG A 10 2.89 8.19 -3.86
C ARG A 10 2.91 8.13 -2.33
N GLU A 11 2.49 9.19 -1.64
CA GLU A 11 2.41 9.19 -0.17
C GLU A 11 1.41 8.13 0.33
N ILE A 12 0.26 7.98 -0.33
CA ILE A 12 -0.73 6.93 -0.01
C ILE A 12 -0.11 5.54 -0.12
N PHE A 13 0.66 5.28 -1.18
CA PHE A 13 1.35 4.00 -1.35
C PHE A 13 2.38 3.73 -0.24
N TYR A 14 3.12 4.75 0.18
CA TYR A 14 4.08 4.61 1.27
C TYR A 14 3.39 4.31 2.61
N ILE A 15 2.29 5.01 2.93
CA ILE A 15 1.50 4.73 4.13
C ILE A 15 0.96 3.29 4.08
N LEU A 16 0.45 2.84 2.93
CA LEU A 16 -0.04 1.47 2.78
C LEU A 16 1.07 0.42 2.94
N THR A 17 2.28 0.73 2.48
CA THR A 17 3.45 -0.14 2.63
C THR A 17 3.84 -0.29 4.10
N ILE A 18 3.87 0.82 4.85
CA ILE A 18 4.15 0.80 6.29
C ILE A 18 3.05 0.04 7.04
N ALA A 19 1.78 0.28 6.71
CA ALA A 19 0.65 -0.43 7.32
C ALA A 19 0.74 -1.95 7.06
N LEU A 20 1.05 -2.36 5.83
CA LEU A 20 1.25 -3.78 5.48
C LEU A 20 2.40 -4.39 6.31
N SER A 21 3.54 -3.68 6.41
CA SER A 21 4.67 -4.14 7.23
C SER A 21 4.30 -4.26 8.71
N CYS A 22 3.56 -3.29 9.27
CA CYS A 22 3.06 -3.36 10.64
C CYS A 22 2.13 -4.55 10.86
N PHE A 23 1.21 -4.83 9.93
CA PHE A 23 0.31 -5.98 10.04
C PHE A 23 1.05 -7.31 9.92
N ILE A 24 2.05 -7.41 9.04
CA ILE A 24 2.89 -8.60 8.94
C ILE A 24 3.67 -8.82 10.24
N LEU A 25 4.29 -7.77 10.79
CA LEU A 25 4.99 -7.85 12.07
C LEU A 25 4.04 -8.25 13.20
N LEU A 26 2.85 -7.66 13.25
CA LEU A 26 1.84 -7.98 14.26
C LEU A 26 1.40 -9.44 14.16
N GLU A 27 1.21 -9.97 12.95
CA GLU A 27 0.86 -11.39 12.74
C GLU A 27 2.01 -12.33 13.14
N ILE A 28 3.28 -11.91 13.01
CA ILE A 28 4.44 -12.69 13.46
C ILE A 28 4.51 -12.76 14.99
N PHE A 29 4.32 -11.63 15.68
CA PHE A 29 4.38 -11.58 17.15
C PHE A 29 3.11 -12.12 17.82
N PHE A 30 1.96 -11.92 17.20
CA PHE A 30 0.64 -12.30 17.69
C PHE A 30 -0.17 -12.98 16.58
N PRO A 31 0.07 -14.29 16.35
CA PRO A 31 -0.56 -15.01 15.26
C PRO A 31 -2.08 -15.07 15.43
N ASN A 32 -2.80 -15.06 14.31
CA ASN A 32 -4.25 -15.02 14.18
C ASN A 32 -4.93 -13.74 14.69
N ILE A 33 -4.23 -12.77 15.29
CA ILE A 33 -4.87 -11.50 15.67
C ILE A 33 -5.27 -10.72 14.44
N VAL A 34 -4.37 -10.51 13.47
CA VAL A 34 -4.72 -9.73 12.29
C VAL A 34 -5.79 -10.48 11.52
N GLN A 35 -5.59 -11.78 11.28
CA GLN A 35 -6.53 -12.61 10.53
C GLN A 35 -7.93 -12.73 11.16
N ALA A 36 -8.06 -12.61 12.48
CA ALA A 36 -9.36 -12.65 13.16
C ALA A 36 -10.22 -11.40 12.95
N TYR A 37 -9.59 -10.23 12.75
CA TYR A 37 -10.30 -8.95 12.56
C TYR A 37 -10.26 -8.46 11.11
N PHE A 38 -9.20 -8.80 10.37
CA PHE A 38 -8.97 -8.29 9.03
C PHE A 38 -8.12 -9.26 8.19
N SER A 39 -8.53 -9.52 6.95
CA SER A 39 -7.75 -10.40 6.08
C SER A 39 -6.49 -9.70 5.57
N LEU A 40 -5.31 -10.20 5.96
CA LEU A 40 -4.01 -9.76 5.42
C LEU A 40 -3.97 -9.82 3.89
N ASN A 41 -4.65 -10.81 3.30
CA ASN A 41 -4.78 -10.95 1.84
C ASN A 41 -5.49 -9.74 1.21
N PHE A 42 -6.52 -9.19 1.87
CA PHE A 42 -7.20 -7.99 1.39
C PHE A 42 -6.28 -6.76 1.42
N VAL A 43 -5.50 -6.57 2.50
CA VAL A 43 -4.50 -5.48 2.57
C VAL A 43 -3.46 -5.64 1.47
N LEU A 44 -3.00 -6.86 1.23
CA LEU A 44 -2.01 -7.17 0.20
C LEU A 44 -2.53 -6.87 -1.21
N ILE A 45 -3.79 -7.21 -1.50
CA ILE A 45 -4.45 -6.86 -2.77
C ILE A 45 -4.56 -5.34 -2.93
N LEU A 46 -5.01 -4.62 -1.89
CA LEU A 46 -5.07 -3.16 -1.91
C LEU A 46 -3.69 -2.52 -2.13
N TRP A 47 -2.67 -3.09 -1.50
CA TRP A 47 -1.28 -2.66 -1.70
C TRP A 47 -0.82 -2.86 -3.15
N LEU A 48 -1.09 -4.02 -3.75
CA LEU A 48 -0.77 -4.29 -5.15
C LEU A 48 -1.46 -3.30 -6.10
N ILE A 49 -2.76 -3.07 -5.91
CA ILE A 49 -3.52 -2.09 -6.72
C ILE A 49 -2.91 -0.70 -6.58
N SER A 50 -2.59 -0.26 -5.36
CA SER A 50 -1.98 1.04 -5.13
C SER A 50 -0.60 1.17 -5.81
N GLY A 51 0.19 0.09 -5.84
CA GLY A 51 1.47 0.05 -6.57
C GLY A 51 1.29 0.20 -8.07
N ILE A 52 0.30 -0.48 -8.66
CA ILE A 52 -0.05 -0.32 -10.09
C ILE A 52 -0.43 1.13 -10.38
N VAL A 53 -1.27 1.75 -9.53
CA VAL A 53 -1.69 3.15 -9.69
C VAL A 53 -0.49 4.10 -9.65
N VAL A 54 0.47 3.91 -8.73
CA VAL A 54 1.71 4.71 -8.68
C VAL A 54 2.52 4.56 -9.95
N ILE A 55 2.67 3.35 -10.48
CA ILE A 55 3.43 3.07 -11.70
C ILE A 55 2.76 3.76 -12.90
N VAL A 56 1.46 3.59 -13.07
CA VAL A 56 0.70 4.22 -14.17
C VAL A 56 0.77 5.75 -14.07
N ALA A 57 0.62 6.31 -12.87
CA ALA A 57 0.75 7.75 -12.64
C ALA A 57 2.16 8.25 -12.97
N LYS A 58 3.20 7.49 -12.62
CA LYS A 58 4.59 7.81 -12.97
C LYS A 58 4.82 7.79 -14.49
N LEU A 59 4.24 6.82 -15.21
CA LEU A 59 4.33 6.74 -16.66
C LEU A 59 3.67 7.94 -17.34
N LYS A 60 2.47 8.35 -16.90
CA LYS A 60 1.78 9.54 -17.43
C LYS A 60 2.52 10.85 -17.19
N VAL A 61 3.28 10.98 -16.09
CA VAL A 61 4.06 12.20 -15.79
C VAL A 61 5.36 12.27 -16.61
N LYS A 62 5.84 11.13 -17.13
CA LYS A 62 7.08 11.05 -17.93
C LYS A 62 6.83 11.25 -19.43
N SER A 63 5.63 10.92 -19.91
CA SER A 63 5.16 11.18 -21.27
C SER A 63 4.77 12.63 -21.48
#